data_AF-A0ABD6XJJ3-F1
#
_entry.id   AF-A0ABD6XJJ3-F1
#
_cell.length_a   1.000
_cell.length_b   1.000
_cell.length_c   1.000
_cell.angle_alpha   90.00
_cell.angle_beta   90.00
_cell.angle_gamma   90.00
#
_symmetry.space_group_name_H-M   'P 1'
#
loop_
_entity.id
_entity.type
_entity.pdbx_description
1 polymer ?
#
loop_
_entity_poly.entity_id
_entity_poly.type
_entity_poly.pdbx_seq_one_letter_code
_entity_poly.pdbx_strand_id
1 'polypeptide(L)' 'MNIQKAIEILIELIDLVERKNKSQGKELYKSALDVLKNENCSNIDLELLYRNFCGYLAHGEFDEEEYQKMLQLISFLKK' A
#
# COMPACT_ATOMS: atom_id res chain seq x y z
N MET A 1 -6.75 -6.15 11.34
CA MET A 1 -5.51 -5.77 10.61
C MET A 1 -4.57 -6.95 10.46
N ASN A 2 -3.90 -7.07 9.31
CA ASN A 2 -2.94 -8.14 9.00
C ASN A 2 -1.69 -7.55 8.32
N ILE A 3 -0.69 -7.19 9.14
CA ILE A 3 0.53 -6.50 8.69
C ILE A 3 1.33 -7.36 7.71
N GLN A 4 1.46 -8.67 7.98
CA GLN A 4 2.20 -9.57 7.10
C GLN A 4 1.59 -9.62 5.69
N LYS A 5 0.26 -9.72 5.60
CA LYS A 5 -0.44 -9.68 4.30
C LYS A 5 -0.33 -8.31 3.62
N ALA A 6 -0.37 -7.22 4.38
CA ALA A 6 -0.16 -5.88 3.83
C ALA A 6 1.26 -5.72 3.24
N ILE A 7 2.28 -6.26 3.91
CA ILE A 7 3.67 -6.29 3.41
C ILE A 7 3.77 -7.08 2.11
N GLU A 8 3.17 -8.27 2.04
CA GLU A 8 3.14 -9.10 0.81
C GLU A 8 2.54 -8.33 -0.37
N ILE A 9 1.37 -7.71 -0.17
CA ILE A 9 0.70 -6.92 -1.22
C ILE A 9 1.53 -5.70 -1.64
N LEU A 10 2.19 -5.01 -0.71
CA LEU A 10 3.05 -3.87 -1.03
C LEU A 10 4.23 -4.28 -1.92
N ILE A 11 4.86 -5.42 -1.66
CA ILE A 11 5.94 -5.95 -2.50
C ILE A 11 5.43 -6.22 -3.92
N GLU A 12 4.25 -6.83 -4.04
CA GLU A 12 3.62 -7.08 -5.35
C GLU A 12 3.25 -5.80 -6.09
N LEU A 13 2.75 -4.78 -5.38
CA LEU A 13 2.43 -3.46 -5.97
C LEU A 13 3.70 -2.75 -6.46
N ILE A 14 4.80 -2.79 -5.69
CA ILE A 14 6.07 -2.21 -6.09
C ILE A 14 6.61 -2.88 -7.36
N ASP A 15 6.63 -4.21 -7.39
CA ASP A 15 7.05 -4.97 -8.58
C ASP A 15 6.16 -4.65 -9.79
N LEU A 16 4.84 -4.55 -9.58
CA LEU A 16 3.88 -4.23 -10.62
C LEU A 16 4.15 -2.86 -11.26
N VAL A 17 4.29 -1.81 -10.45
CA VAL A 17 4.54 -0.46 -10.96
C VAL A 17 5.93 -0.34 -11.60
N GLU A 18 6.92 -1.07 -11.10
CA GLU A 18 8.25 -1.13 -11.69
C GLU A 18 8.23 -1.81 -13.06
N ARG A 19 7.58 -2.98 -13.20
CA ARG A 19 7.43 -3.68 -14.49
C ARG A 19 6.65 -2.85 -15.52
N LYS A 20 5.68 -2.05 -15.07
CA LYS A 20 4.88 -1.17 -15.94
C LYS A 20 5.51 0.21 -16.18
N ASN A 21 6.71 0.47 -15.64
CA ASN A 21 7.37 1.79 -15.68
C ASN A 21 6.47 2.94 -15.18
N LYS A 22 5.60 2.66 -14.21
CA LYS A 22 4.68 3.63 -13.61
C LYS A 22 5.39 4.38 -12.49
N SER A 23 5.44 5.70 -12.57
CA SER A 23 6.01 6.56 -11.51
C SER A 23 5.03 6.80 -10.37
N GLN A 24 3.73 6.81 -10.68
CA GLN A 24 2.66 7.03 -9.71
C GLN A 24 2.67 5.92 -8.65
N GLY A 25 2.45 6.28 -7.38
CA GLY A 25 2.27 5.33 -6.28
C GLY A 25 3.56 4.65 -5.79
N LYS A 26 4.61 4.59 -6.61
CA LYS A 26 5.87 3.90 -6.30
C LYS A 26 6.49 4.32 -4.97
N GLU A 27 6.69 5.62 -4.76
CA GLU A 27 7.28 6.14 -3.52
C GLU A 27 6.36 5.95 -2.30
N LEU A 28 5.03 6.03 -2.51
CA LEU A 28 4.05 5.75 -1.47
C LEU A 28 4.14 4.29 -1.02
N TYR A 29 4.23 3.34 -1.96
CA TYR A 29 4.34 1.92 -1.63
C TYR A 29 5.64 1.58 -0.92
N LYS A 30 6.77 2.12 -1.39
CA LYS A 30 8.08 1.92 -0.74
C LYS A 30 8.09 2.48 0.68
N SER A 31 7.63 3.71 0.86
CA SER A 31 7.54 4.35 2.17
C SER A 31 6.65 3.56 3.14
N ALA A 32 5.50 3.07 2.66
CA ALA A 32 4.60 2.26 3.48
C ALA A 32 5.22 0.91 3.86
N LEU A 33 5.97 0.27 2.94
CA LEU A 33 6.67 -0.98 3.22
C LEU A 33 7.71 -0.80 4.33
N ASP A 34 8.45 0.31 4.30
CA ASP A 34 9.44 0.63 5.33
C ASP A 34 8.77 0.87 6.70
N VAL A 35 7.63 1.57 6.73
CA VAL A 35 6.82 1.76 7.95
C VAL A 35 6.35 0.42 8.52
N LEU A 36 5.81 -0.47 7.68
CA LEU A 36 5.29 -1.76 8.14
C LEU A 36 6.37 -2.75 8.58
N LYS A 37 7.59 -2.65 8.04
CA LYS A 37 8.74 -3.45 8.46
C LYS A 37 9.41 -2.95 9.73
N ASN A 38 9.09 -1.74 10.18
CA ASN A 38 9.62 -1.19 11.41
C ASN A 38 9.02 -1.95 12.61
N GLU A 39 9.87 -2.53 13.46
CA GLU A 39 9.46 -3.25 14.67
C GLU A 39 8.68 -2.36 15.66
N ASN A 40 8.83 -1.03 15.55
CA ASN A 40 8.12 -0.05 16.36
C ASN A 40 6.86 0.52 15.68
N CYS A 41 6.36 -0.11 14.60
CA CYS A 41 5.15 0.32 13.91
C CYS A 41 3.96 0.41 14.89
N SER A 42 3.43 1.62 15.06
CA SER A 42 2.34 1.89 15.99
C SER A 42 0.97 1.78 15.32
N ASN A 43 -0.09 1.65 16.12
CA ASN A 43 -1.46 1.73 15.61
C ASN A 43 -1.75 3.06 14.90
N ILE A 44 -1.10 4.16 15.31
CA ILE A 44 -1.25 5.47 14.67
C ILE A 44 -0.66 5.44 13.27
N ASP A 45 0.52 4.84 13.09
CA ASP A 45 1.15 4.70 11.78
C ASP A 45 0.26 3.91 10.82
N LEU A 46 -0.35 2.85 11.33
CA LEU A 46 -1.26 2.03 10.53
C LEU A 46 -2.55 2.77 10.15
N GLU A 47 -3.13 3.56 11.06
CA GLU A 47 -4.28 4.43 10.77
C GLU A 47 -3.93 5.51 9.73
N LEU A 48 -2.72 6.08 9.79
CA LEU A 48 -2.22 7.02 8.79
C LEU A 48 -2.04 6.37 7.41
N LEU A 49 -1.43 5.18 7.37
CA LEU A 49 -1.30 4.41 6.12
C LEU A 49 -2.66 4.11 5.51
N TYR A 50 -3.62 3.64 6.31
CA TYR A 50 -4.99 3.39 5.85
C TYR A 50 -5.61 4.64 5.20
N ARG A 51 -5.49 5.80 5.86
CA ARG A 51 -6.04 7.07 5.33
C ARG A 51 -5.33 7.50 4.05
N ASN A 52 -4.00 7.39 3.99
CA ASN A 52 -3.22 7.71 2.81
C ASN A 52 -3.61 6.84 1.62
N PHE A 53 -3.78 5.53 1.83
CA PHE A 53 -4.21 4.64 0.76
C PHE A 53 -5.66 4.85 0.34
N CYS A 54 -6.57 5.20 1.25
CA CYS A 54 -7.92 5.61 0.88
C CYS A 54 -7.90 6.88 0.01
N GLY A 55 -7.10 7.87 0.38
CA GLY A 55 -6.93 9.10 -0.41
C GLY A 55 -6.31 8.81 -1.77
N TYR A 56 -5.32 7.93 -1.81
CA TYR A 56 -4.70 7.51 -3.06
C TYR A 56 -5.66 6.72 -3.95
N LEU A 57 -6.48 5.83 -3.40
CA LEU A 57 -7.52 5.10 -4.13
C LEU A 57 -8.55 6.05 -4.78
N ALA A 58 -8.88 7.17 -4.12
CA ALA A 58 -9.85 8.13 -4.62
C ALA A 58 -9.34 8.99 -5.78
N HIS A 59 -8.03 9.17 -5.91
CA HIS A 59 -7.42 10.15 -6.84
C HIS A 59 -6.36 9.58 -7.77
N GLY A 60 -5.87 8.37 -7.52
CA GLY A 60 -4.84 7.72 -8.33
C GLY A 60 -5.39 7.16 -9.64
N GLU A 61 -4.54 7.13 -10.66
CA GLU A 61 -4.82 6.41 -11.90
C GLU A 61 -4.37 4.96 -11.79
N PHE A 62 -5.30 4.02 -11.80
CA PHE A 62 -5.03 2.60 -11.67
C PHE A 62 -5.39 1.86 -12.95
N ASP A 63 -4.61 0.82 -13.26
CA ASP A 63 -5.16 -0.26 -14.07
C ASP A 63 -5.87 -1.28 -13.17
N GLU A 64 -6.59 -2.21 -13.79
CA GLU A 64 -7.40 -3.20 -13.06
C GLU A 64 -6.58 -3.99 -12.04
N GLU A 65 -5.37 -4.43 -12.41
CA GLU A 65 -4.53 -5.25 -11.53
C GLU A 65 -4.04 -4.45 -10.31
N GLU A 66 -3.57 -3.23 -10.54
CA GLU A 66 -3.13 -2.32 -9.47
C GLU A 66 -4.31 -1.95 -8.55
N TYR A 67 -5.49 -1.68 -9.14
CA TYR A 67 -6.70 -1.34 -8.41
C TYR A 67 -7.15 -2.46 -7.47
N GLN A 68 -7.19 -3.70 -7.95
CA GLN A 68 -7.58 -4.85 -7.13
C GLN A 68 -6.60 -5.09 -5.97
N LYS A 69 -5.29 -4.98 -6.23
CA LYS A 69 -4.27 -5.08 -5.18
C LYS A 69 -4.37 -3.95 -4.16
N MET A 70 -4.68 -2.73 -4.61
CA MET A 70 -4.93 -1.59 -3.73
C MET A 70 -6.11 -1.82 -2.78
N LEU A 71 -7.22 -2.38 -3.27
CA LEU A 71 -8.36 -2.75 -2.43
C LEU A 71 -7.97 -3.81 -1.39
N GLN A 72 -7.20 -4.83 -1.80
CA GLN A 72 -6.69 -5.85 -0.88
C GLN A 72 -5.81 -5.24 0.22
N LEU A 73 -4.87 -4.37 -0.15
CA LEU A 73 -4.01 -3.66 0.80
C LEU A 73 -4.82 -2.90 1.85
N ILE A 74 -5.80 -2.11 1.40
CA ILE A 74 -6.66 -1.33 2.30
C ILE A 74 -7.44 -2.26 3.23
N SER A 75 -7.92 -3.40 2.74
CA SER A 75 -8.64 -4.38 3.57
C SER A 75 -7.79 -4.95 4.70
N PHE A 76 -6.48 -5.13 4.50
CA PHE A 76 -5.56 -5.62 5.52
C PHE A 76 -5.18 -4.55 6.55
N LEU A 77 -5.22 -3.28 6.16
CA LEU A 77 -4.96 -2.13 7.04
C LEU A 77 -6.21 -1.65 7.78
N LYS A 78 -7.41 -2.05 7.33
CA LYS A 78 -8.66 -1.72 8.00
C LYS A 78 -8.72 -2.39 9.39
N LYS A 79 -9.15 -1.60 10.37
CA LYS A 79 -9.35 -2.00 11.76
C LYS A 79 -10.45 -3.04 11.88
#